data_AF-A0A934DXA5-F1
#
_entry.id   AF-A0A934DXA5-F1
#
_cell.length_a   1.000
_cell.length_b   1.000
_cell.length_c   1.000
_cell.angle_alpha   90.00
_cell.angle_beta   90.00
_cell.angle_gamma   90.00
#
_symmetry.space_group_name_H-M   'P 1'
#
loop_
_entity.id
_entity.type
_entity.pdbx_description
1 polymer ?
#
loop_
_entity_poly.entity_id
_entity_poly.type
_entity_poly.pdbx_seq_one_letter_code
_entity_poly.pdbx_strand_id
1 'polypeptide(L)'
;MSKTRKPRPDDLVVFLGPSLSEREARALAPCRVLPPARQGDLWRALAHEPKAVALVDGLFAAVPSVWHHEILAAMQAGVAVFGGASMGALRAAELWREGMIGVGQIFAWYRDGRIRDDSEVALLHAGAGHLWQPFTVPLVNVRHLAERAREEGILKAQEAKGLVEAASGVFYQDRTWERILADVRWNASTRERWQAFAQRGLEDLKAMDARSCIEAAAAFVKAAGPLVPFTGRWPSSLVRRRRLHEGTGSSRVLAALSRRRDAHALTEAGLKTLLLAGWARELGLVASPEEVGRAEQRWWKERGVAPGRRAQHLASMDLDAAERARMFETLALEAKVLAQATRMISDGPSEDEALAFEARRRGLWSETRRR
;
A
#
# COMPACT_ATOMS: atom_id res chain seq x y z
N MET A 1 -31.70 9.32 10.74
CA MET A 1 -31.77 8.97 9.30
C MET A 1 -30.69 9.75 8.57
N SER A 2 -29.54 9.13 8.29
CA SER A 2 -28.43 9.78 7.59
C SER A 2 -28.81 9.96 6.12
N LYS A 3 -28.95 11.21 5.65
CA LYS A 3 -29.19 11.51 4.24
C LYS A 3 -27.97 11.03 3.44
N THR A 4 -28.16 10.03 2.58
CA THR A 4 -27.12 9.52 1.66
C THR A 4 -26.68 10.64 0.72
N ARG A 5 -25.51 11.24 0.99
CA ARG A 5 -24.88 12.26 0.14
C ARG A 5 -24.55 11.65 -1.22
N LYS A 6 -24.92 12.33 -2.32
CA LYS A 6 -24.52 11.88 -3.68
C LYS A 6 -22.98 11.76 -3.77
N PRO A 7 -22.45 10.69 -4.39
CA PRO A 7 -21.00 10.52 -4.57
C PRO A 7 -20.41 11.66 -5.40
N ARG A 8 -19.25 12.19 -4.97
CA ARG A 8 -18.47 13.16 -5.76
C ARG A 8 -17.36 12.44 -6.52
N PRO A 9 -16.84 12.99 -7.65
CA PRO A 9 -15.71 12.41 -8.36
C PRO A 9 -14.48 12.15 -7.48
N ASP A 10 -14.19 13.03 -6.52
CA ASP A 10 -13.04 12.85 -5.62
C ASP A 10 -13.27 11.79 -4.54
N ASP A 11 -14.50 11.31 -4.33
CA ASP A 11 -14.77 10.25 -3.37
C ASP A 11 -14.22 8.88 -3.88
N LEU A 12 -13.96 8.74 -5.20
CA LEU A 12 -13.33 7.56 -5.84
C LEU A 12 -12.18 7.98 -6.77
N VAL A 13 -10.96 7.56 -6.45
CA VAL A 13 -9.80 7.72 -7.33
C VAL A 13 -9.51 6.41 -8.07
N VAL A 14 -9.27 6.46 -9.38
CA VAL A 14 -8.97 5.28 -10.22
C VAL A 14 -7.63 5.48 -10.91
N PHE A 15 -6.68 4.57 -10.71
CA PHE A 15 -5.41 4.55 -11.45
C PHE A 15 -5.55 3.64 -12.68
N LEU A 16 -5.52 4.25 -13.88
CA LEU A 16 -5.94 3.59 -15.11
C LEU A 16 -5.07 4.00 -16.32
N GLY A 17 -4.86 3.07 -17.24
CA GLY A 17 -4.27 3.33 -18.55
C GLY A 17 -4.73 2.29 -19.57
N PRO A 18 -3.90 1.30 -19.95
CA PRO A 18 -4.20 0.42 -21.08
C PRO A 18 -5.36 -0.53 -20.85
N SER A 19 -5.76 -0.80 -19.60
CA SER A 19 -6.80 -1.80 -19.33
C SER A 19 -8.22 -1.31 -19.65
N LEU A 20 -8.49 -0.01 -19.60
CA LEU A 20 -9.79 0.57 -19.92
C LEU A 20 -9.66 2.06 -20.26
N SER A 21 -10.49 2.58 -21.16
CA SER A 21 -10.45 4.02 -21.45
C SER A 21 -10.99 4.88 -20.30
N GLU A 22 -10.46 6.09 -20.15
CA GLU A 22 -10.98 7.06 -19.17
C GLU A 22 -12.47 7.35 -19.38
N ARG A 23 -12.92 7.40 -20.64
CA ARG A 23 -14.33 7.62 -21.00
C ARG A 23 -15.22 6.49 -20.45
N GLU A 24 -14.80 5.24 -20.61
CA GLU A 24 -15.53 4.09 -20.07
C GLU A 24 -15.54 4.11 -18.54
N ALA A 25 -14.40 4.37 -17.89
CA ALA A 25 -14.33 4.45 -16.44
C ALA A 25 -15.28 5.50 -15.86
N ARG A 26 -15.38 6.68 -16.50
CA ARG A 26 -16.31 7.76 -16.11
C ARG A 26 -17.76 7.42 -16.40
N ALA A 27 -18.04 6.56 -17.38
CA ALA A 27 -19.39 6.07 -17.66
C ALA A 27 -19.87 5.08 -16.58
N LEU A 28 -18.94 4.32 -15.97
CA LEU A 28 -19.27 3.40 -14.87
C LEU A 28 -19.58 4.14 -13.56
N ALA A 29 -18.80 5.18 -13.23
CA ALA A 29 -18.98 5.91 -11.98
C ALA A 29 -18.41 7.34 -12.04
N PRO A 30 -18.95 8.28 -11.23
CA PRO A 30 -18.29 9.57 -11.01
C PRO A 30 -16.99 9.34 -10.25
N CYS A 31 -15.86 9.47 -10.93
CA CYS A 31 -14.53 9.22 -10.37
C CYS A 31 -13.48 10.19 -10.90
N ARG A 32 -12.38 10.32 -10.14
CA ARG A 32 -11.14 10.94 -10.59
C ARG A 32 -10.25 9.86 -11.19
N VAL A 33 -10.06 9.93 -12.51
CA VAL A 33 -9.11 9.05 -13.22
C VAL A 33 -7.73 9.70 -13.19
N LEU A 34 -6.74 8.91 -12.74
CA LEU A 34 -5.32 9.24 -12.75
C LEU A 34 -4.59 8.26 -13.68
N PRO A 35 -3.40 8.62 -14.20
CA PRO A 35 -2.54 7.72 -14.98
C PRO A 35 -2.27 6.37 -14.28
N PRO A 36 -1.71 5.35 -14.97
CA PRO A 36 -1.23 4.15 -14.31
C PRO A 36 -0.27 4.48 -13.16
N ALA A 37 -0.48 3.86 -12.01
CA ALA A 37 0.24 4.19 -10.78
C ALA A 37 1.75 3.88 -10.88
N ARG A 38 2.58 4.83 -10.45
CA ARG A 38 4.00 4.61 -10.13
C ARG A 38 4.27 4.97 -8.67
N GLN A 39 5.51 4.75 -8.23
CA GLN A 39 5.92 5.06 -6.86
C GLN A 39 5.55 6.50 -6.43
N GLY A 40 4.95 6.60 -5.26
CA GLY A 40 4.50 7.82 -4.61
C GLY A 40 3.15 8.36 -5.10
N ASP A 41 2.58 7.83 -6.18
CA ASP A 41 1.31 8.34 -6.72
C ASP A 41 0.14 8.06 -5.78
N LEU A 42 0.13 6.91 -5.12
CA LEU A 42 -0.96 6.57 -4.22
C LEU A 42 -0.94 7.46 -2.98
N TRP A 43 0.25 7.80 -2.46
CA TRP A 43 0.40 8.82 -1.43
C TRP A 43 -0.07 10.21 -1.87
N ARG A 44 0.26 10.64 -3.10
CA ARG A 44 -0.21 11.92 -3.64
C ARG A 44 -1.74 11.95 -3.76
N ALA A 45 -2.35 10.84 -4.18
CA ALA A 45 -3.79 10.73 -4.31
C ALA A 45 -4.54 10.88 -2.98
N LEU A 46 -3.90 10.59 -1.83
CA LEU A 46 -4.51 10.79 -0.52
C LEU A 46 -4.85 12.26 -0.22
N ALA A 47 -4.21 13.21 -0.89
CA ALA A 47 -4.52 14.63 -0.77
C ALA A 47 -5.92 14.99 -1.30
N HIS A 48 -6.53 14.12 -2.12
CA HIS A 48 -7.92 14.28 -2.57
C HIS A 48 -8.95 13.76 -1.55
N GLU A 49 -8.50 13.23 -0.41
CA GLU A 49 -9.34 12.64 0.62
C GLU A 49 -10.33 11.58 0.08
N PRO A 50 -9.88 10.63 -0.76
CA PRO A 50 -10.78 9.65 -1.35
C PRO A 50 -11.37 8.74 -0.27
N LYS A 51 -12.61 8.28 -0.49
CA LYS A 51 -13.19 7.20 0.32
C LYS A 51 -12.71 5.84 -0.16
N ALA A 52 -12.50 5.71 -1.47
CA ALA A 52 -11.96 4.51 -2.08
C ALA A 52 -10.95 4.83 -3.20
N VAL A 53 -10.00 3.92 -3.39
CA VAL A 53 -9.11 3.89 -4.55
C VAL A 53 -9.33 2.58 -5.29
N ALA A 54 -9.50 2.65 -6.61
CA ALA A 54 -9.37 1.50 -7.50
C ALA A 54 -8.01 1.55 -8.18
N LEU A 55 -7.09 0.68 -7.76
CA LEU A 55 -5.81 0.46 -8.43
C LEU A 55 -6.03 -0.56 -9.54
N VAL A 56 -6.01 -0.12 -10.80
CA VAL A 56 -6.16 -1.01 -11.97
C VAL A 56 -4.79 -1.19 -12.62
N ASP A 57 -4.25 -0.12 -13.20
CA ASP A 57 -3.00 -0.13 -13.94
C ASP A 57 -1.85 0.48 -13.15
N GLY A 58 -0.64 -0.02 -13.40
CA GLY A 58 0.60 0.50 -12.84
C GLY A 58 1.72 0.46 -13.87
N LEU A 59 2.69 1.38 -13.73
CA LEU A 59 3.90 1.40 -14.56
C LEU A 59 4.98 0.53 -13.92
N PHE A 60 5.87 -0.03 -14.75
CA PHE A 60 7.03 -0.79 -14.31
C PHE A 60 8.17 -0.66 -15.33
N ALA A 61 9.31 -1.31 -15.07
CA ALA A 61 10.56 -1.25 -15.83
C ALA A 61 11.23 0.13 -15.83
N ALA A 62 10.77 1.08 -16.64
CA ALA A 62 11.41 2.39 -16.79
C ALA A 62 11.21 3.31 -15.57
N VAL A 63 10.21 3.01 -14.74
CA VAL A 63 9.93 3.71 -13.48
C VAL A 63 9.64 2.71 -12.37
N PRO A 64 9.96 3.04 -11.11
CA PRO A 64 9.58 2.22 -9.98
C PRO A 64 8.05 2.10 -9.87
N SER A 65 7.58 0.86 -9.74
CA SER A 65 6.16 0.55 -9.54
C SER A 65 5.66 1.01 -8.18
N VAL A 66 4.34 1.14 -8.04
CA VAL A 66 3.69 1.44 -6.75
C VAL A 66 4.13 0.47 -5.65
N TRP A 67 4.51 1.01 -4.49
CA TRP A 67 4.96 0.21 -3.36
C TRP A 67 3.81 -0.29 -2.49
N HIS A 68 3.95 -1.50 -1.94
CA HIS A 68 3.03 -2.06 -0.94
C HIS A 68 2.81 -1.11 0.24
N HIS A 69 3.86 -0.42 0.67
CA HIS A 69 3.79 0.48 1.81
C HIS A 69 2.91 1.72 1.54
N GLU A 70 2.75 2.12 0.27
CA GLU A 70 1.79 3.15 -0.10
C GLU A 70 0.35 2.67 0.05
N ILE A 71 0.09 1.43 -0.36
CA ILE A 71 -1.23 0.80 -0.27
C ILE A 71 -1.62 0.61 1.20
N LEU A 72 -0.71 0.07 1.99
CA LEU A 72 -0.88 -0.06 3.43
C LEU A 72 -1.13 1.30 4.09
N ALA A 73 -0.40 2.35 3.70
CA ALA A 73 -0.62 3.69 4.21
C ALA A 73 -2.01 4.24 3.85
N ALA A 74 -2.51 3.98 2.64
CA ALA A 74 -3.86 4.38 2.24
C ALA A 74 -4.94 3.68 3.07
N MET A 75 -4.81 2.36 3.28
CA MET A 75 -5.73 1.60 4.13
C MET A 75 -5.70 2.07 5.59
N GLN A 76 -4.51 2.36 6.14
CA GLN A 76 -4.34 2.94 7.47
C GLN A 76 -4.90 4.36 7.63
N ALA A 77 -5.03 5.10 6.52
CA ALA A 77 -5.71 6.39 6.47
C ALA A 77 -7.24 6.25 6.40
N GLY A 78 -7.78 5.03 6.42
CA GLY A 78 -9.22 4.80 6.28
C GLY A 78 -9.71 4.93 4.85
N VAL A 79 -8.86 4.66 3.85
CA VAL A 79 -9.27 4.58 2.44
C VAL A 79 -9.45 3.11 2.06
N ALA A 80 -10.60 2.74 1.50
CA ALA A 80 -10.79 1.40 0.96
C ALA A 80 -9.99 1.25 -0.34
N VAL A 81 -9.08 0.28 -0.43
CA VAL A 81 -8.27 0.08 -1.63
C VAL A 81 -8.70 -1.19 -2.34
N PHE A 82 -9.17 -1.05 -3.57
CA PHE A 82 -9.54 -2.11 -4.49
C PHE A 82 -8.42 -2.34 -5.50
N GLY A 83 -8.16 -3.59 -5.86
CA GLY A 83 -7.16 -3.96 -6.87
C GLY A 83 -7.68 -5.02 -7.84
N GLY A 84 -7.49 -4.79 -9.14
CA GLY A 84 -7.90 -5.71 -10.19
C GLY A 84 -7.15 -5.48 -11.51
N ALA A 85 -7.46 -6.31 -12.52
CA ALA A 85 -7.01 -6.24 -13.92
C ALA A 85 -5.51 -6.36 -14.24
N SER A 86 -4.64 -5.59 -13.58
CA SER A 86 -3.22 -5.50 -13.93
C SER A 86 -2.35 -5.50 -12.68
N MET A 87 -1.49 -4.49 -12.52
CA MET A 87 -0.66 -4.30 -11.33
C MET A 87 -1.51 -4.24 -10.06
N GLY A 88 -2.75 -3.74 -10.16
CA GLY A 88 -3.71 -3.76 -9.08
C GLY A 88 -4.10 -5.16 -8.60
N ALA A 89 -4.33 -6.10 -9.51
CA ALA A 89 -4.63 -7.49 -9.17
C ALA A 89 -3.46 -8.17 -8.45
N LEU A 90 -2.24 -7.96 -8.95
CA LEU A 90 -1.02 -8.45 -8.32
C LEU A 90 -0.88 -7.92 -6.88
N ARG A 91 -0.98 -6.59 -6.70
CA ARG A 91 -0.87 -5.96 -5.38
C ARG A 91 -1.97 -6.40 -4.42
N ALA A 92 -3.19 -6.62 -4.93
CA ALA A 92 -4.27 -7.19 -4.13
C ALA A 92 -3.97 -8.63 -3.71
N ALA A 93 -3.42 -9.47 -4.58
CA ALA A 93 -3.03 -10.84 -4.21
C ALA A 93 -1.94 -10.89 -3.13
N GLU A 94 -1.09 -9.88 -3.06
CA GLU A 94 -0.05 -9.75 -2.03
C GLU A 94 -0.60 -9.15 -0.72
N LEU A 95 -1.62 -8.30 -0.78
CA LEU A 95 -2.11 -7.50 0.36
C LEU A 95 -3.54 -7.80 0.80
N TRP A 96 -4.22 -8.81 0.24
CA TRP A 96 -5.61 -9.10 0.62
C TRP A 96 -5.76 -9.51 2.08
N ARG A 97 -4.76 -10.22 2.63
CA ARG A 97 -4.71 -10.57 4.06
C ARG A 97 -4.53 -9.35 4.96
N GLU A 98 -4.01 -8.27 4.40
CA GLU A 98 -3.80 -6.99 5.05
C GLU A 98 -4.99 -6.03 4.81
N GLY A 99 -6.05 -6.48 4.14
CA GLY A 99 -7.31 -5.74 3.96
C GLY A 99 -7.52 -5.11 2.58
N MET A 100 -6.59 -5.26 1.63
CA MET A 100 -6.82 -4.80 0.26
C MET A 100 -7.89 -5.67 -0.42
N ILE A 101 -8.83 -5.05 -1.13
CA ILE A 101 -9.96 -5.75 -1.73
C ILE A 101 -9.58 -6.17 -3.15
N GLY A 102 -9.31 -7.45 -3.36
CA GLY A 102 -9.05 -7.99 -4.69
C GLY A 102 -10.33 -8.25 -5.48
N VAL A 103 -10.33 -7.85 -6.75
CA VAL A 103 -11.48 -7.96 -7.65
C VAL A 103 -11.06 -8.58 -8.98
N GLY A 104 -11.90 -9.48 -9.49
CA GLY A 104 -11.76 -10.05 -10.82
C GLY A 104 -10.99 -11.36 -10.88
N GLN A 105 -10.94 -11.94 -12.07
CA GLN A 105 -10.37 -13.26 -12.33
C GLN A 105 -8.85 -13.26 -12.23
N ILE A 106 -8.19 -12.18 -12.67
CA ILE A 106 -6.73 -12.04 -12.63
C ILE A 106 -6.24 -11.99 -11.18
N PHE A 107 -6.95 -11.27 -10.30
CA PHE A 107 -6.68 -11.31 -8.86
C PHE A 107 -6.81 -12.74 -8.31
N ALA A 108 -7.89 -13.45 -8.65
CA ALA A 108 -8.07 -14.83 -8.20
C ALA A 108 -6.95 -15.75 -8.71
N TRP A 109 -6.50 -15.58 -9.96
CA TRP A 109 -5.38 -16.35 -10.51
C TRP A 109 -4.06 -16.12 -9.75
N TYR A 110 -3.74 -14.88 -9.38
CA TYR A 110 -2.57 -14.60 -8.55
C TYR A 110 -2.73 -15.14 -7.12
N ARG A 111 -3.88 -14.89 -6.48
CA ARG A 111 -4.18 -15.34 -5.11
C ARG A 111 -4.07 -16.85 -4.96
N ASP A 112 -4.59 -17.58 -5.93
CA ASP A 112 -4.61 -19.05 -5.93
C ASP A 112 -3.31 -19.64 -6.50
N GLY A 113 -2.37 -18.79 -6.92
CA GLY A 113 -1.05 -19.19 -7.43
C GLY A 113 -1.08 -19.86 -8.81
N ARG A 114 -2.18 -19.71 -9.56
CA ARG A 114 -2.33 -20.17 -10.95
C ARG A 114 -1.40 -19.41 -11.90
N ILE A 115 -1.22 -18.12 -11.62
CA ILE A 115 -0.19 -17.27 -12.22
C ILE A 115 0.65 -16.66 -11.09
N ARG A 116 1.92 -16.35 -11.37
CA ARG A 116 2.87 -15.85 -10.36
C ARG A 116 3.80 -14.77 -10.87
N ASP A 117 4.09 -14.75 -12.16
CA ASP A 117 5.04 -13.83 -12.77
C ASP A 117 4.38 -12.45 -13.01
N ASP A 118 5.12 -11.37 -12.77
CA ASP A 118 4.64 -10.00 -12.99
C ASP A 118 4.40 -9.72 -14.49
N SER A 119 5.09 -10.43 -15.39
CA SER A 119 4.95 -10.31 -16.84
C SER A 119 3.63 -10.84 -17.38
N GLU A 120 2.84 -11.55 -16.56
CA GLU A 120 1.52 -12.08 -16.95
C GLU A 120 0.56 -10.96 -17.35
N VAL A 121 0.61 -9.83 -16.63
CA VAL A 121 -0.21 -8.64 -16.89
C VAL A 121 0.52 -7.56 -17.68
N ALA A 122 1.81 -7.75 -17.95
CA ALA A 122 2.66 -6.82 -18.67
C ALA A 122 2.32 -6.75 -20.16
N LEU A 123 2.35 -5.54 -20.71
CA LEU A 123 2.24 -5.25 -22.14
C LEU A 123 2.95 -3.93 -22.45
N LEU A 124 3.31 -3.72 -23.71
CA LEU A 124 3.80 -2.46 -24.23
C LEU A 124 2.60 -1.58 -24.61
N HIS A 125 2.61 -0.33 -24.19
CA HIS A 125 1.57 0.65 -24.51
C HIS A 125 2.16 2.03 -24.77
N ALA A 126 1.38 2.88 -25.42
CA ALA A 126 1.74 4.27 -25.64
C ALA A 126 1.70 5.10 -24.35
N GLY A 127 2.31 6.28 -24.36
CA GLY A 127 2.22 7.22 -23.24
C GLY A 127 0.87 7.94 -23.16
N ALA A 128 0.74 8.86 -22.19
CA ALA A 128 -0.46 9.66 -21.96
C ALA A 128 -0.96 10.41 -23.20
N GLY A 129 -0.06 10.92 -24.06
CA GLY A 129 -0.41 11.65 -25.28
C GLY A 129 -1.19 10.83 -26.31
N HIS A 130 -1.17 9.50 -26.20
CA HIS A 130 -1.91 8.56 -27.05
C HIS A 130 -2.83 7.67 -26.21
N LEU A 131 -3.36 8.21 -25.11
CA LEU A 131 -4.40 7.58 -24.29
C LEU A 131 -4.04 6.15 -23.81
N TRP A 132 -2.76 5.87 -23.59
CA TRP A 132 -2.28 4.58 -23.09
C TRP A 132 -2.61 3.38 -23.99
N GLN A 133 -2.79 3.59 -25.29
CA GLN A 133 -3.15 2.53 -26.24
C GLN A 133 -2.16 1.35 -26.16
N PRO A 134 -2.63 0.10 -25.98
CA PRO A 134 -1.78 -1.08 -25.98
C PRO A 134 -1.26 -1.39 -27.39
N PHE A 135 0.02 -1.74 -27.49
CA PHE A 135 0.66 -2.26 -28.71
C PHE A 135 0.82 -3.78 -28.69
N THR A 136 0.86 -4.39 -27.50
CA THR A 136 1.00 -5.83 -27.33
C THR A 136 -0.08 -6.41 -26.42
N VAL A 137 -0.14 -7.74 -26.37
CA VAL A 137 -1.14 -8.51 -25.65
C VAL A 137 -0.54 -9.01 -24.32
N PRO A 138 -1.24 -8.86 -23.19
CA PRO A 138 -0.83 -9.45 -21.92
C PRO A 138 -1.10 -10.95 -21.91
N LEU A 139 -0.25 -11.74 -21.24
CA LEU A 139 -0.36 -13.21 -21.25
C LEU A 139 -1.67 -13.70 -20.61
N VAL A 140 -2.19 -12.99 -19.62
CA VAL A 140 -3.50 -13.28 -19.01
C VAL A 140 -4.65 -13.28 -20.03
N ASN A 141 -4.64 -12.39 -21.03
CA ASN A 141 -5.67 -12.39 -22.08
C ASN A 141 -5.54 -13.62 -22.98
N VAL A 142 -4.31 -14.05 -23.27
CA VAL A 142 -4.09 -15.28 -24.05
C VAL A 142 -4.57 -16.52 -23.29
N ARG A 143 -4.29 -16.60 -21.98
CA ARG A 143 -4.78 -17.69 -21.11
C ARG A 143 -6.31 -17.73 -21.09
N HIS A 144 -6.94 -16.57 -20.88
CA HIS A 144 -8.40 -16.42 -20.90
C HIS A 144 -9.00 -16.93 -22.21
N LEU A 145 -8.49 -16.45 -23.34
CA LEU A 145 -9.02 -16.82 -24.65
C LEU A 145 -8.76 -18.30 -24.99
N ALA A 146 -7.62 -18.86 -24.56
CA ALA A 146 -7.35 -20.29 -24.70
C ALA A 146 -8.36 -21.14 -23.90
N GLU A 147 -8.73 -20.69 -22.70
CA GLU A 147 -9.76 -21.34 -21.87
C GLU A 147 -11.15 -21.23 -22.51
N ARG A 148 -11.56 -20.03 -22.92
CA ARG A 148 -12.83 -19.79 -23.61
C ARG A 148 -12.96 -20.61 -24.90
N ALA A 149 -11.93 -20.58 -25.74
CA ALA A 149 -11.91 -21.35 -26.99
C ALA A 149 -11.97 -22.86 -26.72
N ARG A 150 -11.39 -23.34 -25.61
CA ARG A 150 -11.51 -24.75 -25.20
C ARG A 150 -12.93 -25.09 -24.73
N GLU A 151 -13.53 -24.24 -23.91
CA GLU A 151 -14.90 -24.41 -23.41
C GLU A 151 -15.93 -24.43 -24.55
N GLU A 152 -15.72 -23.62 -25.59
CA GLU A 152 -16.57 -23.57 -26.78
C GLU A 152 -16.25 -24.66 -27.83
N GLY A 153 -15.29 -25.55 -27.56
CA GLY A 153 -14.87 -26.61 -28.49
C GLY A 153 -14.11 -26.12 -29.73
N ILE A 154 -13.70 -24.84 -29.75
CA ILE A 154 -12.88 -24.25 -30.82
C ILE A 154 -11.45 -24.77 -30.77
N LEU A 155 -10.91 -25.04 -29.58
CA LEU A 155 -9.59 -25.63 -29.38
C LEU A 155 -9.67 -26.89 -28.52
N LYS A 156 -8.91 -27.93 -28.89
CA LYS A 156 -8.66 -29.07 -28.01
C LYS A 156 -7.71 -28.65 -26.88
N ALA A 157 -7.68 -29.43 -25.80
CA ALA A 157 -6.82 -29.14 -24.64
C ALA A 157 -5.34 -28.92 -25.00
N GLN A 158 -4.78 -29.73 -25.90
CA GLN A 158 -3.39 -29.57 -26.35
C GLN A 158 -3.18 -28.33 -27.24
N GLU A 159 -4.19 -27.96 -28.04
CA GLU A 159 -4.12 -26.79 -28.92
C GLU A 159 -4.16 -25.50 -28.09
N ALA A 160 -5.02 -25.44 -27.06
CA ALA A 160 -5.10 -24.35 -26.11
C ALA A 160 -3.82 -24.22 -25.26
N LYS A 161 -3.27 -25.35 -24.81
CA LYS A 161 -1.98 -25.37 -24.09
C LYS A 161 -0.85 -24.83 -24.97
N GLY A 162 -0.77 -25.27 -26.22
CA GLY A 162 0.25 -24.81 -27.18
C GLY A 162 0.15 -23.31 -27.49
N LEU A 163 -1.06 -22.73 -27.49
CA LEU A 163 -1.24 -21.28 -27.63
C LEU A 163 -0.63 -20.49 -26.47
N VAL A 164 -0.88 -20.94 -25.24
CA VAL A 164 -0.34 -20.31 -24.04
C VAL A 164 1.17 -20.47 -23.98
N GLU A 165 1.70 -21.65 -24.32
CA GLU A 165 3.15 -21.91 -24.38
C GLU A 165 3.84 -21.00 -25.40
N ALA A 166 3.31 -20.90 -26.62
CA ALA A 166 3.83 -20.00 -27.65
C ALA A 166 3.84 -18.54 -27.17
N ALA A 167 2.75 -18.07 -26.58
CA ALA A 167 2.67 -16.70 -26.06
C ALA A 167 3.60 -16.44 -24.87
N SER A 168 3.78 -17.42 -23.99
CA SER A 168 4.70 -17.31 -22.84
C SER A 168 6.17 -17.27 -23.26
N GLY A 169 6.51 -17.85 -24.42
CA GLY A 169 7.85 -17.80 -24.99
C GLY A 169 8.22 -16.46 -25.64
N VAL A 170 7.24 -15.56 -25.83
CA VAL A 170 7.46 -14.22 -26.40
C VAL A 170 7.55 -13.19 -25.28
N PHE A 171 8.61 -12.38 -25.31
CA PHE A 171 8.78 -11.27 -24.38
C PHE A 171 7.61 -10.28 -24.50
N TYR A 172 7.13 -9.75 -23.37
CA TYR A 172 5.87 -9.00 -23.34
C TYR A 172 5.85 -7.75 -24.24
N GLN A 173 7.02 -7.18 -24.54
CA GLN A 173 7.15 -6.02 -25.43
C GLN A 173 7.00 -6.36 -26.92
N ASP A 174 7.10 -7.64 -27.27
CA ASP A 174 7.01 -8.15 -28.65
C ASP A 174 5.76 -9.03 -28.88
N ARG A 175 4.92 -9.20 -27.84
CA ARG A 175 3.82 -10.17 -27.83
C ARG A 175 2.60 -9.67 -28.60
N THR A 176 2.56 -9.85 -29.91
CA THR A 176 1.36 -9.63 -30.73
C THR A 176 0.68 -10.95 -31.11
N TRP A 177 -0.60 -10.89 -31.52
CA TRP A 177 -1.30 -12.09 -31.98
C TRP A 177 -0.65 -12.71 -33.21
N GLU A 178 -0.16 -11.89 -34.15
CA GLU A 178 0.57 -12.36 -35.32
C GLU A 178 1.80 -13.16 -34.92
N ARG A 179 2.57 -12.66 -33.95
CA ARG A 179 3.75 -13.35 -33.44
C ARG A 179 3.40 -14.64 -32.72
N ILE A 180 2.42 -14.61 -31.83
CA ILE A 180 1.95 -15.80 -31.11
C ILE A 180 1.50 -16.88 -32.12
N LEU A 181 0.68 -16.50 -33.10
CA LEU A 181 0.07 -17.44 -34.06
C LEU A 181 1.07 -17.98 -35.11
N ALA A 182 2.21 -17.32 -35.29
CA ALA A 182 3.31 -17.84 -36.09
C ALA A 182 3.99 -19.03 -35.40
N ASP A 183 4.08 -19.02 -34.07
CA ASP A 183 4.81 -20.01 -33.28
C ASP A 183 3.93 -21.22 -32.87
N VAL A 184 2.60 -21.13 -32.98
CA VAL A 184 1.69 -22.27 -32.70
C VAL A 184 1.71 -23.33 -33.81
N ARG A 185 1.78 -24.60 -33.41
CA ARG A 185 1.73 -25.77 -34.32
C ARG A 185 0.30 -26.26 -34.54
N TRP A 186 -0.53 -25.42 -35.16
CA TRP A 186 -1.89 -25.77 -35.54
C TRP A 186 -2.00 -26.21 -37.00
N ASN A 187 -2.82 -27.23 -37.27
CA ASN A 187 -3.20 -27.60 -38.64
C ASN A 187 -4.17 -26.57 -39.26
N ALA A 188 -4.44 -26.70 -40.55
CA ALA A 188 -5.31 -25.75 -41.29
C ALA A 188 -6.72 -25.63 -40.66
N SER A 189 -7.35 -26.75 -40.32
CA SER A 189 -8.69 -26.77 -39.71
C SER A 189 -8.73 -26.06 -38.35
N THR A 190 -7.71 -26.22 -37.51
CA THR A 190 -7.60 -25.52 -36.22
C THR A 190 -7.41 -24.03 -36.42
N ARG A 191 -6.62 -23.62 -37.42
CA ARG A 191 -6.44 -22.19 -37.75
C ARG A 191 -7.75 -21.56 -38.25
N GLU A 192 -8.51 -22.24 -39.09
CA GLU A 192 -9.83 -21.76 -39.56
C GLU A 192 -10.82 -21.61 -38.40
N ARG A 193 -10.91 -22.61 -37.50
CA ARG A 193 -11.76 -22.53 -36.30
C ARG A 193 -11.37 -21.35 -35.40
N TRP A 194 -10.07 -21.14 -35.18
CA TRP A 194 -9.58 -20.00 -34.41
C TRP A 194 -9.89 -18.66 -35.09
N GLN A 195 -9.70 -18.54 -36.41
CA GLN A 195 -10.03 -17.31 -37.15
C GLN A 195 -11.52 -16.98 -37.05
N ALA A 196 -12.40 -17.97 -37.21
CA ALA A 196 -13.84 -17.78 -37.06
C ALA A 196 -14.23 -17.39 -35.61
N PHE A 197 -13.49 -17.85 -34.61
CA PHE A 197 -13.64 -17.40 -33.23
C PHE A 197 -13.16 -15.95 -33.04
N ALA A 198 -11.98 -15.61 -33.54
CA ALA A 198 -11.40 -14.27 -33.43
C ALA A 198 -12.22 -13.18 -34.15
N GLN A 199 -12.88 -13.52 -35.26
CA GLN A 199 -13.77 -12.60 -35.98
C GLN A 199 -14.98 -12.13 -35.16
N ARG A 200 -15.34 -12.84 -34.09
CA ARG A 200 -16.40 -12.43 -33.16
C ARG A 200 -15.97 -11.29 -32.24
N GLY A 201 -14.68 -10.97 -32.21
CA GLY A 201 -14.05 -10.10 -31.23
C GLY A 201 -13.43 -10.92 -30.11
N LEU A 202 -12.15 -10.67 -29.83
CA LEU A 202 -11.45 -11.31 -28.72
C LEU A 202 -11.76 -10.57 -27.42
N GLU A 203 -12.26 -11.30 -26.44
CA GLU A 203 -12.47 -10.79 -25.09
C GLU A 203 -11.15 -10.31 -24.47
N ASP A 204 -11.22 -9.17 -23.77
CA ASP A 204 -10.11 -8.59 -23.02
C ASP A 204 -10.38 -8.77 -21.52
N LEU A 205 -9.71 -9.77 -20.92
CA LEU A 205 -9.87 -10.08 -19.51
C LEU A 205 -9.42 -8.92 -18.62
N LYS A 206 -8.33 -8.22 -18.97
CA LYS A 206 -7.90 -7.02 -18.24
C LYS A 206 -8.99 -5.96 -18.26
N ALA A 207 -9.62 -5.72 -19.41
CA ALA A 207 -10.71 -4.75 -19.49
C ALA A 207 -11.96 -5.18 -18.70
N MET A 208 -12.32 -6.47 -18.72
CA MET A 208 -13.44 -7.01 -17.93
C MET A 208 -13.19 -6.86 -16.41
N ASP A 209 -12.00 -7.23 -15.95
CA ASP A 209 -11.60 -7.08 -14.55
C ASP A 209 -11.49 -5.61 -14.13
N ALA A 210 -11.05 -4.72 -15.04
CA ALA A 210 -10.95 -3.29 -14.77
C ALA A 210 -12.35 -2.69 -14.53
N ARG A 211 -13.32 -3.03 -15.37
CA ARG A 211 -14.73 -2.63 -15.18
C ARG A 211 -15.25 -3.13 -13.83
N SER A 212 -15.07 -4.42 -13.54
CA SER A 212 -15.52 -5.04 -12.29
C SER A 212 -14.89 -4.36 -11.05
N CYS A 213 -13.60 -4.02 -11.11
CA CYS A 213 -12.88 -3.34 -10.03
C CYS A 213 -13.44 -1.94 -9.77
N ILE A 214 -13.67 -1.15 -10.83
CA ILE A 214 -14.23 0.20 -10.72
C ILE A 214 -15.66 0.15 -10.20
N GLU A 215 -16.50 -0.77 -10.69
CA GLU A 215 -17.87 -0.96 -10.23
C GLU A 215 -17.94 -1.36 -8.75
N ALA A 216 -17.08 -2.28 -8.31
CA ALA A 216 -17.01 -2.69 -6.90
C ALA A 216 -16.61 -1.51 -5.98
N ALA A 217 -15.61 -0.73 -6.38
CA ALA A 217 -15.20 0.45 -5.63
C ALA A 217 -16.30 1.53 -5.60
N ALA A 218 -17.01 1.74 -6.72
CA ALA A 218 -18.12 2.67 -6.81
C ALA A 218 -19.30 2.25 -5.94
N ALA A 219 -19.64 0.95 -5.93
CA ALA A 219 -20.67 0.38 -5.07
C ALA A 219 -20.36 0.61 -3.59
N PHE A 220 -19.11 0.42 -3.18
CA PHE A 220 -18.65 0.71 -1.82
C PHE A 220 -18.83 2.18 -1.44
N VAL A 221 -18.41 3.10 -2.31
CA VAL A 221 -18.57 4.56 -2.09
C VAL A 221 -20.04 4.94 -1.96
N LYS A 222 -20.91 4.36 -2.79
CA LYS A 222 -22.36 4.60 -2.77
C LYS A 222 -23.02 4.07 -1.51
N ALA A 223 -22.63 2.88 -1.06
CA ALA A 223 -23.16 2.26 0.15
C ALA A 223 -22.67 2.94 1.44
N ALA A 224 -21.64 3.80 1.35
CA ALA A 224 -20.88 4.26 2.51
C ALA A 224 -20.44 3.07 3.39
N GLY A 225 -19.95 2.02 2.73
CA GLY A 225 -19.59 0.76 3.38
C GLY A 225 -18.64 1.00 4.56
N PRO A 226 -18.75 0.21 5.64
CA PRO A 226 -17.82 0.32 6.75
C PRO A 226 -16.41 0.03 6.24
N LEU A 227 -15.48 0.93 6.55
CA LEU A 227 -14.06 0.67 6.35
C LEU A 227 -13.68 -0.50 7.24
N VAL A 228 -13.12 -1.57 6.65
CA VAL A 228 -12.53 -2.65 7.45
C VAL A 228 -11.37 -2.02 8.22
N PRO A 229 -11.41 -2.00 9.57
CA PRO A 229 -10.33 -1.41 10.33
C PRO A 229 -9.05 -2.18 10.04
N PHE A 230 -8.04 -1.49 9.53
CA PHE A 230 -6.70 -2.06 9.41
C PHE A 230 -6.15 -2.31 10.82
N THR A 231 -6.26 -3.55 11.31
CA THR A 231 -5.77 -3.95 12.63
C THR A 231 -4.38 -4.56 12.50
N GLY A 232 -3.38 -4.02 13.18
CA GLY A 232 -2.17 -4.78 13.52
C GLY A 232 -0.80 -4.20 13.11
N ARG A 233 -0.72 -3.11 12.34
CA ARG A 233 0.58 -2.43 12.10
C ARG A 233 0.61 -1.00 12.58
N TRP A 234 1.82 -0.56 12.92
CA TRP A 234 2.12 0.82 13.24
C TRP A 234 1.82 1.71 12.02
N PRO A 235 1.11 2.84 12.18
CA PRO A 235 0.75 3.69 11.06
C PRO A 235 2.00 4.29 10.42
N SER A 236 2.02 4.34 9.09
CA SER A 236 3.13 4.95 8.34
C SER A 236 3.40 6.38 8.79
N SER A 237 4.64 6.87 8.61
CA SER A 237 5.01 8.26 8.92
C SER A 237 4.09 9.26 8.19
N LEU A 238 3.65 8.95 6.97
CA LEU A 238 2.69 9.77 6.25
C LEU A 238 1.36 9.88 7.01
N VAL A 239 0.76 8.75 7.39
CA VAL A 239 -0.51 8.72 8.12
C VAL A 239 -0.39 9.44 9.46
N ARG A 240 0.71 9.21 10.20
CA ARG A 240 0.97 9.88 11.47
C ARG A 240 1.08 11.40 11.32
N ARG A 241 1.86 11.89 10.35
CA ARG A 241 1.98 13.33 10.07
C ARG A 241 0.65 13.93 9.63
N ARG A 242 -0.09 13.22 8.77
CA ARG A 242 -1.39 13.65 8.28
C ARG A 242 -2.37 13.89 9.43
N ARG A 243 -2.50 12.94 10.37
CA ARG A 243 -3.35 13.09 11.56
C ARG A 243 -2.97 14.30 12.42
N LEU A 244 -1.68 14.58 12.57
CA LEU A 244 -1.19 15.75 13.32
C LEU A 244 -1.58 17.09 12.67
N HIS A 245 -1.76 17.13 11.35
CA HIS A 245 -2.08 18.35 10.61
C HIS A 245 -3.58 18.52 10.32
N GLU A 246 -4.34 17.43 10.19
CA GLU A 246 -5.79 17.46 9.89
C GLU A 246 -6.66 17.80 11.11
N GLY A 247 -6.19 17.48 12.32
CA GLY A 247 -6.83 17.93 13.56
C GLY A 247 -6.59 19.43 13.79
N THR A 248 -7.63 20.25 13.70
CA THR A 248 -7.52 21.71 13.92
C THR A 248 -6.96 22.07 15.31
N GLY A 249 -7.13 21.19 16.31
CA GLY A 249 -6.52 21.29 17.64
C GLY A 249 -5.03 20.95 17.64
N SER A 250 -4.65 19.74 17.24
CA SER A 250 -3.26 19.25 17.22
C SER A 250 -2.35 20.13 16.36
N SER A 251 -2.82 20.59 15.20
CA SER A 251 -2.05 21.46 14.29
C SER A 251 -1.73 22.83 14.92
N ARG A 252 -2.70 23.45 15.63
CA ARG A 252 -2.48 24.70 16.37
C ARG A 252 -1.52 24.52 17.54
N VAL A 253 -1.65 23.42 18.29
CA VAL A 253 -0.75 23.08 19.39
C VAL A 253 0.68 22.90 18.88
N LEU A 254 0.88 22.14 17.79
CA LEU A 254 2.20 21.95 17.18
C LEU A 254 2.80 23.27 16.69
N ALA A 255 2.03 24.14 16.06
CA ALA A 255 2.49 25.45 15.63
C ALA A 255 2.86 26.38 16.80
N ALA A 256 2.20 26.24 17.96
CA ALA A 256 2.57 26.95 19.18
C ALA A 256 3.85 26.35 19.81
N LEU A 257 3.94 25.02 19.87
CA LEU A 257 5.11 24.30 20.39
C LEU A 257 6.36 24.60 19.55
N SER A 258 6.25 24.71 18.23
CA SER A 258 7.37 25.00 17.34
C SER A 258 7.98 26.38 17.54
N ARG A 259 7.28 27.29 18.23
CA ARG A 259 7.74 28.65 18.55
C ARG A 259 8.38 28.76 19.94
N ARG A 260 8.39 27.68 20.74
CA ARG A 260 9.02 27.68 22.05
C ARG A 260 10.54 27.78 21.94
N ARG A 261 11.20 28.35 22.95
CA ARG A 261 12.67 28.44 23.01
C ARG A 261 13.35 27.07 23.01
N ASP A 262 12.71 26.06 23.58
CA ASP A 262 13.19 24.68 23.68
C ASP A 262 12.68 23.76 22.55
N ALA A 263 11.99 24.30 21.54
CA ALA A 263 11.36 23.51 20.48
C ALA A 263 12.36 22.58 19.76
N HIS A 264 13.57 23.06 19.50
CA HIS A 264 14.63 22.24 18.89
C HIS A 264 15.02 21.07 19.79
N ALA A 265 15.26 21.30 21.08
CA ALA A 265 15.63 20.27 22.03
C ALA A 265 14.51 19.23 22.21
N LEU A 266 13.24 19.67 22.25
CA LEU A 266 12.08 18.78 22.28
C LEU A 266 11.99 17.91 21.02
N THR A 267 12.24 18.51 19.85
CA THR A 267 12.23 17.80 18.57
C THR A 267 13.34 16.77 18.51
N GLU A 268 14.56 17.13 18.90
CA GLU A 268 15.71 16.22 18.92
C GLU A 268 15.48 15.04 19.87
N ALA A 269 14.97 15.30 21.09
CA ALA A 269 14.62 14.25 22.03
C ALA A 269 13.56 13.30 21.46
N GLY A 270 12.48 13.85 20.90
CA GLY A 270 11.42 13.05 20.28
C GLY A 270 11.91 12.23 19.08
N LEU A 271 12.79 12.79 18.24
CA LEU A 271 13.38 12.08 17.12
C LEU A 271 14.24 10.89 17.57
N LYS A 272 15.07 11.06 18.60
CA LYS A 272 15.88 9.96 19.16
C LYS A 272 15.00 8.80 19.62
N THR A 273 13.97 9.08 20.40
CA THR A 273 13.00 8.08 20.88
C THR A 273 12.30 7.38 19.72
N LEU A 274 11.78 8.14 18.73
CA LEU A 274 11.07 7.58 17.58
C LEU A 274 11.98 6.76 16.67
N LEU A 275 13.24 7.16 16.49
CA LEU A 275 14.22 6.43 15.68
C LEU A 275 14.62 5.10 16.34
N LEU A 276 14.95 5.11 17.63
CA LEU A 276 15.31 3.88 18.35
C LEU A 276 14.15 2.88 18.36
N ALA A 277 12.93 3.35 18.66
CA ALA A 277 11.76 2.49 18.65
C ALA A 277 11.37 2.02 17.23
N GLY A 278 11.60 2.85 16.21
CA GLY A 278 11.40 2.47 14.80
C GLY A 278 12.38 1.39 14.37
N TRP A 279 13.66 1.57 14.68
CA TRP A 279 14.71 0.59 14.39
C TRP A 279 14.49 -0.73 15.13
N ALA A 280 14.03 -0.70 16.38
CA ALA A 280 13.62 -1.89 17.11
C ALA A 280 12.56 -2.70 16.35
N ARG A 281 11.55 -2.02 15.78
CA ARG A 281 10.49 -2.69 14.99
C ARG A 281 11.01 -3.26 13.68
N GLU A 282 11.93 -2.58 13.00
CA GLU A 282 12.59 -3.10 11.79
C GLU A 282 13.38 -4.39 12.08
N LEU A 283 13.96 -4.50 13.29
CA LEU A 283 14.61 -5.72 13.76
C LEU A 283 13.62 -6.79 14.27
N GLY A 284 12.32 -6.55 14.18
CA GLY A 284 11.27 -7.47 14.64
C GLY A 284 11.09 -7.51 16.17
N LEU A 285 11.67 -6.56 16.91
CA LEU A 285 11.47 -6.48 18.35
C LEU A 285 10.06 -5.99 18.67
N VAL A 286 9.42 -6.66 19.63
CA VAL A 286 8.09 -6.32 20.15
C VAL A 286 8.20 -6.03 21.65
N ALA A 287 7.49 -5.01 22.14
CA ALA A 287 7.38 -4.76 23.57
C ALA A 287 6.31 -5.66 24.19
N SER A 288 6.66 -6.38 25.25
CA SER A 288 5.71 -7.19 26.01
C SER A 288 4.75 -6.29 26.80
N PRO A 289 3.54 -6.77 27.15
CA PRO A 289 2.61 -6.00 27.98
C PRO A 289 3.23 -5.51 29.29
N GLU A 290 4.12 -6.30 29.89
CA GLU A 290 4.84 -5.91 31.10
C GLU A 290 5.84 -4.77 30.86
N GLU A 291 6.56 -4.80 29.73
CA GLU A 291 7.49 -3.72 29.35
C GLU A 291 6.75 -2.42 29.10
N VAL A 292 5.60 -2.48 28.43
CA VAL A 292 4.70 -1.33 28.23
C VAL A 292 4.22 -0.80 29.58
N GLY A 293 3.79 -1.68 30.49
CA GLY A 293 3.38 -1.30 31.85
C GLY A 293 4.50 -0.64 32.65
N ARG A 294 5.74 -1.14 32.56
CA ARG A 294 6.91 -0.53 33.21
C ARG A 294 7.22 0.85 32.63
N ALA A 295 7.14 1.02 31.31
CA ALA A 295 7.35 2.31 30.66
C ALA A 295 6.29 3.34 31.10
N GLU A 296 5.02 2.93 31.16
CA GLU A 296 3.94 3.78 31.66
C GLU A 296 4.15 4.18 33.13
N GLN A 297 4.51 3.24 34.01
CA GLN A 297 4.78 3.53 35.41
C GLN A 297 5.94 4.52 35.59
N ARG A 298 7.02 4.33 34.83
CA ARG A 298 8.17 5.25 34.82
C ARG A 298 7.76 6.66 34.40
N TRP A 299 7.00 6.76 33.31
CA TRP A 299 6.50 8.03 32.78
C TRP A 299 5.62 8.79 33.78
N TRP A 300 4.76 8.07 34.52
CA TRP A 300 3.96 8.66 35.60
C TRP A 300 4.80 9.10 36.80
N LYS A 301 5.82 8.33 37.19
CA LYS A 301 6.73 8.65 38.30
C LYS A 301 7.50 9.95 38.02
N GLU A 302 8.03 10.10 36.82
CA GLU A 302 8.78 11.29 36.39
C GLU A 302 7.94 12.58 36.42
N ARG A 303 6.63 12.47 36.16
CA ARG A 303 5.72 13.63 36.13
C ARG A 303 5.07 13.93 37.48
N GLY A 304 5.23 13.05 38.48
CA GLY A 304 4.62 13.23 39.79
C GLY A 304 3.10 13.29 39.80
N VAL A 305 2.42 12.68 38.81
CA VAL A 305 0.95 12.73 38.70
C VAL A 305 0.31 11.60 39.51
N ALA A 306 -0.49 11.98 40.51
CA ALA A 306 -1.24 11.06 41.37
C ALA A 306 -2.22 10.18 40.56
N PRO A 307 -2.44 8.90 40.94
CA PRO A 307 -3.29 7.96 40.18
C PRO A 307 -4.68 8.51 39.82
N GLY A 308 -5.37 9.17 40.75
CA GLY A 308 -6.70 9.74 40.51
C GLY A 308 -6.76 10.87 39.48
N ARG A 309 -5.61 11.49 39.13
CA ARG A 309 -5.53 12.57 38.13
C ARG A 309 -5.02 12.10 36.77
N ARG A 310 -4.60 10.84 36.64
CA ARG A 310 -4.00 10.30 35.41
C ARG A 310 -4.95 10.34 34.22
N ALA A 311 -6.22 9.99 34.41
CA ALA A 311 -7.23 9.99 33.35
C ALA A 311 -7.46 11.41 32.78
N GLN A 312 -7.59 12.41 33.65
CA GLN A 312 -7.72 13.81 33.25
C GLN A 312 -6.47 14.32 32.53
N HIS A 313 -5.29 13.94 33.02
CA HIS A 313 -4.02 14.31 32.38
C HIS A 313 -3.92 13.73 30.96
N LEU A 314 -4.25 12.45 30.77
CA LEU A 314 -4.26 11.83 29.44
C LEU A 314 -5.28 12.50 28.50
N ALA A 315 -6.47 12.85 29.00
CA ALA A 315 -7.49 13.54 28.21
C ALA A 315 -7.00 14.92 27.73
N SER A 316 -6.15 15.60 28.51
CA SER A 316 -5.57 16.90 28.12
C SER A 316 -4.52 16.82 26.99
N MET A 317 -4.05 15.60 26.66
CA MET A 317 -3.04 15.38 25.62
C MET A 317 -3.63 15.12 24.23
N ASP A 318 -4.97 15.10 24.10
CA ASP A 318 -5.67 14.83 22.84
C ASP A 318 -5.25 13.49 22.20
N LEU A 319 -5.00 12.47 23.03
CA LEU A 319 -4.63 11.13 22.58
C LEU A 319 -5.84 10.20 22.63
N ASP A 320 -6.13 9.53 21.51
CA ASP A 320 -7.04 8.40 21.52
C ASP A 320 -6.44 7.18 22.25
N ALA A 321 -7.27 6.18 22.55
CA ALA A 321 -6.82 4.98 23.27
C ALA A 321 -5.68 4.22 22.55
N ALA A 322 -5.69 4.22 21.22
CA ALA A 322 -4.69 3.56 20.40
C ALA A 322 -3.40 4.39 20.31
N GLU A 323 -3.48 5.72 20.27
CA GLU A 323 -2.35 6.65 20.34
C GLU A 323 -1.65 6.55 21.68
N ARG A 324 -2.42 6.47 22.77
CA ARG A 324 -1.87 6.22 24.11
C ARG A 324 -1.11 4.89 24.16
N ALA A 325 -1.71 3.80 23.66
CA ALA A 325 -1.05 2.51 23.62
C ALA A 325 0.27 2.57 22.81
N ARG A 326 0.25 3.22 21.65
CA ARG A 326 1.44 3.42 20.80
C ARG A 326 2.51 4.27 21.50
N MET A 327 2.12 5.30 22.25
CA MET A 327 3.07 6.14 22.98
C MET A 327 3.86 5.29 23.99
N PHE A 328 3.17 4.49 24.81
CA PHE A 328 3.84 3.67 25.82
C PHE A 328 4.59 2.48 25.22
N GLU A 329 4.11 1.88 24.13
CA GLU A 329 4.88 0.91 23.35
C GLU A 329 6.19 1.50 22.82
N THR A 330 6.15 2.75 22.33
CA THR A 330 7.35 3.45 21.82
C THR A 330 8.38 3.66 22.92
N LEU A 331 7.93 4.12 24.09
CA LEU A 331 8.81 4.30 25.26
C LEU A 331 9.38 2.96 25.75
N ALA A 332 8.59 1.89 25.70
CA ALA A 332 9.05 0.55 26.07
C ALA A 332 10.11 0.01 25.11
N LEU A 333 9.95 0.22 23.80
CA LEU A 333 10.94 -0.19 22.80
C LEU A 333 12.24 0.62 22.89
N GLU A 334 12.15 1.93 23.10
CA GLU A 334 13.34 2.76 23.38
C GLU A 334 14.09 2.22 24.61
N ALA A 335 13.38 1.99 25.71
CA ALA A 335 13.98 1.45 26.93
C ALA A 335 14.61 0.06 26.70
N LYS A 336 13.97 -0.80 25.89
CA LYS A 336 14.49 -2.12 25.52
C LYS A 336 15.79 -2.00 24.72
N VAL A 337 15.82 -1.15 23.70
CA VAL A 337 17.02 -0.94 22.87
C VAL A 337 18.17 -0.41 23.71
N LEU A 338 17.92 0.58 24.58
CA LEU A 338 18.95 1.13 25.46
C LEU A 338 19.46 0.08 26.47
N ALA A 339 18.57 -0.71 27.06
CA ALA A 339 18.95 -1.78 27.99
C ALA A 339 19.75 -2.92 27.33
N GLN A 340 19.69 -3.02 25.99
CA GLN A 340 20.38 -4.04 25.21
C GLN A 340 21.47 -3.44 24.31
N ALA A 341 21.87 -2.18 24.53
CA ALA A 341 22.72 -1.42 23.61
C ALA A 341 24.00 -2.15 23.18
N THR A 342 24.65 -2.87 24.11
CA THR A 342 25.86 -3.67 23.86
C THR A 342 25.66 -4.83 22.86
N ARG A 343 24.41 -5.27 22.66
CA ARG A 343 24.03 -6.37 21.77
C ARG A 343 23.25 -5.91 20.54
N MET A 344 22.89 -4.63 20.47
CA MET A 344 22.09 -4.09 19.37
C MET A 344 22.87 -3.99 18.05
N ILE A 345 24.20 -3.92 18.12
CA ILE A 345 25.13 -3.95 16.98
C ILE A 345 26.36 -4.77 17.34
N SER A 346 27.16 -5.13 16.33
CA SER A 346 28.34 -6.00 16.45
C SER A 346 29.42 -5.51 17.43
N ASP A 347 29.37 -4.25 17.84
CA ASP A 347 30.25 -3.62 18.84
C ASP A 347 29.47 -2.47 19.51
N GLY A 348 28.46 -2.83 20.31
CA GLY A 348 27.54 -1.87 20.90
C GLY A 348 28.09 -1.16 22.13
N PRO A 349 27.71 0.10 22.38
CA PRO A 349 28.24 0.88 23.49
C PRO A 349 27.76 0.33 24.85
N SER A 350 28.65 0.37 25.83
CA SER A 350 28.36 0.10 27.24
C SER A 350 27.78 1.32 27.97
N GLU A 351 27.20 1.09 29.15
CA GLU A 351 26.67 2.16 30.00
C GLU A 351 27.78 3.13 30.46
N ASP A 352 28.97 2.62 30.76
CA ASP A 352 30.12 3.43 31.21
C ASP A 352 30.63 4.35 30.09
N GLU A 353 30.71 3.84 28.85
CA GLU A 353 31.09 4.65 27.68
C GLU A 353 30.08 5.78 27.45
N ALA A 354 28.78 5.47 27.53
CA ALA A 354 27.73 6.46 27.38
C ALA A 354 27.78 7.53 28.48
N LEU A 355 27.95 7.14 29.75
CA LEU A 355 28.06 8.06 30.87
C LEU A 355 29.30 8.95 30.76
N ALA A 356 30.46 8.36 30.46
CA ALA A 356 31.70 9.11 30.29
C ALA A 356 31.61 10.10 29.13
N PHE A 357 31.04 9.70 28.00
CA PHE A 357 30.82 10.57 26.85
C PHE A 357 29.94 11.77 27.23
N GLU A 358 28.78 11.54 27.83
CA GLU A 358 27.85 12.62 28.17
C GLU A 358 28.38 13.54 29.27
N ALA A 359 29.05 12.98 30.29
CA ALA A 359 29.69 13.76 31.36
C ALA A 359 30.80 14.66 30.82
N ARG A 360 31.60 14.19 29.85
CA ARG A 360 32.61 15.00 29.18
C ARG A 360 31.97 16.07 28.29
N ARG A 361 30.98 15.70 27.49
CA ARG A 361 30.26 16.60 26.58
C ARG A 361 29.60 17.76 27.33
N ARG A 362 29.09 17.52 28.55
CA ARG A 362 28.47 18.55 29.41
C ARG A 362 29.44 19.27 30.35
N GLY A 363 30.73 18.93 30.36
CA GLY A 363 31.73 19.51 31.26
C GLY A 363 31.73 18.96 32.69
N LEU A 364 30.74 18.14 33.07
CA LEU A 364 30.58 17.53 34.40
C LEU A 364 31.77 16.67 34.82
N TRP A 365 32.49 16.08 33.86
CA TRP A 365 33.69 15.27 34.15
C TRP A 365 34.75 16.09 34.89
N SER A 366 34.98 17.33 34.44
CA SER A 366 35.96 18.22 35.03
C SER A 366 35.51 18.77 36.39
N GLU A 367 34.21 19.02 36.55
CA GLU A 367 33.61 19.47 37.81
C GLU A 367 33.72 18.38 38.89
N THR A 368 33.42 17.15 38.50
CA THR A 368 33.46 15.99 39.42
C THR A 368 34.88 15.65 39.83
N ARG A 369 35.85 15.76 38.90
CA ARG A 369 37.28 15.52 39.22
C ARG A 369 37.88 16.56 40.18
N ARG A 370 37.27 17.74 40.30
CA ARG A 370 37.73 18.82 41.21
C ARG A 370 37.10 18.73 42.61
N ARG A 371 36.04 17.95 42.78
CA ARG A 371 35.45 17.60 44.08
C ARG A 371 36.16 16.38 44.65
#